data_AF-A0A0S3PV37-F1
#
_entry.id   AF-A0A0S3PV37-F1
#
_cell.length_a   1.000
_cell.length_b   1.000
_cell.length_c   1.000
_cell.angle_alpha   90.00
_cell.angle_beta   90.00
_cell.angle_gamma   90.00
#
_symmetry.space_group_name_H-M   'P 1'
#
loop_
_entity.id
_entity.type
_entity.pdbx_description
1 polymer ?
#
loop_
_entity_poly.entity_id
_entity_poly.type
_entity_poly.pdbx_seq_one_letter_code
_entity_poly.pdbx_strand_id
1 'polypeptide(L)'
;MAPGALRLRAIRTNLTAASLAACAVAMFAVSFAEAQSPQSSRLDLGVWSRRVSDDGKLTFFECENKIACGEDSKVSLRLGNLSREPWTVERARSVEQANIKRMREQGEGRVKDIELGETRQMKIDEATLIYTEKKYIPVKGDPRTDIVGILVGKTKQYVIVGSAEKPEMARSNFLGFARLGSLILFEMARDTGKPDTKEEKK
;
A
#
# COMPACT_ATOMS: atom_id res chain seq x y z
N MET A 1 -0.01 10.40 -84.83
CA MET A 1 -0.58 11.73 -84.52
C MET A 1 -1.73 11.52 -83.56
N ALA A 2 -1.61 12.08 -82.36
CA ALA A 2 -2.67 12.24 -81.33
C ALA A 2 -3.72 13.28 -81.81
N PRO A 3 -4.82 13.65 -81.10
CA PRO A 3 -5.10 13.54 -79.65
C PRO A 3 -6.56 13.12 -79.28
N GLY A 4 -6.88 12.79 -78.03
CA GLY A 4 -7.39 13.72 -76.99
C GLY A 4 -8.93 13.70 -76.97
N ALA A 5 -9.68 13.86 -75.87
CA ALA A 5 -9.39 14.32 -74.52
C ALA A 5 -10.54 13.94 -73.57
N LEU A 6 -10.23 14.02 -72.26
CA LEU A 6 -11.14 13.98 -71.10
C LEU A 6 -12.36 14.90 -71.21
N ARG A 7 -13.45 14.54 -70.50
CA ARG A 7 -14.29 15.53 -69.80
C ARG A 7 -14.64 15.12 -68.38
N LEU A 8 -14.08 15.87 -67.44
CA LEU A 8 -14.61 16.12 -66.10
C LEU A 8 -15.94 16.90 -66.18
N ARG A 9 -16.88 16.61 -65.28
CA ARG A 9 -17.80 17.63 -64.77
C ARG A 9 -18.03 17.45 -63.27
N ALA A 10 -18.08 18.60 -62.62
CA ALA A 10 -17.93 18.85 -61.21
C ALA A 10 -19.28 19.10 -60.50
N ILE A 11 -19.31 18.72 -59.22
CA ILE A 11 -19.80 19.44 -58.03
C ILE A 11 -21.22 20.03 -58.06
N ARG A 12 -22.04 19.64 -57.08
CA ARG A 12 -22.77 20.57 -56.21
C ARG A 12 -23.16 19.92 -54.87
N THR A 13 -22.52 20.43 -53.82
CA THR A 13 -22.85 20.37 -52.39
C THR A 13 -24.28 20.87 -52.10
N ASN A 14 -24.93 20.30 -51.09
CA ASN A 14 -25.81 21.02 -50.18
C ASN A 14 -25.75 20.40 -48.78
N LEU A 15 -25.18 21.18 -47.85
CA LEU A 15 -25.37 21.06 -46.41
C LEU A 15 -26.72 21.70 -46.03
N THR A 16 -27.44 21.08 -45.10
CA THR A 16 -28.03 21.68 -43.88
C THR A 16 -28.74 20.54 -43.12
N ALA A 17 -28.22 20.06 -41.99
CA ALA A 17 -28.29 20.61 -40.62
C ALA A 17 -29.56 20.21 -39.85
N ALA A 18 -29.32 19.41 -38.81
CA ALA A 18 -30.01 19.33 -37.51
C ALA A 18 -31.48 18.89 -37.45
N SER A 19 -31.70 17.70 -36.87
CA SER A 19 -32.46 17.66 -35.62
C SER A 19 -32.06 16.46 -34.75
N LEU A 20 -31.79 16.78 -33.49
CA LEU A 20 -31.59 15.90 -32.35
C LEU A 20 -32.87 15.10 -32.03
N ALA A 21 -32.73 13.80 -31.73
CA ALA A 21 -33.47 13.15 -30.65
C ALA A 21 -32.99 11.70 -30.44
N ALA A 22 -32.24 11.51 -29.36
CA ALA A 22 -32.32 10.38 -28.43
C ALA A 22 -32.80 9.01 -28.95
N CYS A 23 -31.84 8.11 -29.20
CA CYS A 23 -31.93 6.75 -28.69
C CYS A 23 -30.55 6.37 -28.15
N ALA A 24 -30.46 6.44 -26.83
CA ALA A 24 -29.30 6.06 -26.06
C ALA A 24 -28.96 4.59 -26.33
N VAL A 25 -27.87 4.35 -27.07
CA VAL A 25 -27.14 3.08 -27.03
C VAL A 25 -26.36 3.08 -25.72
N ALA A 26 -27.09 2.97 -24.62
CA ALA A 26 -26.57 2.68 -23.29
C ALA A 26 -26.57 1.17 -23.14
N MET A 27 -25.52 0.50 -23.64
CA MET A 27 -25.22 -0.89 -23.26
C MET A 27 -23.79 -1.31 -23.61
N PHE A 28 -22.83 -0.41 -23.37
CA PHE A 28 -21.41 -0.77 -23.23
C PHE A 28 -20.84 -0.15 -21.93
N ALA A 29 -21.60 -0.29 -20.84
CA ALA A 29 -21.01 -0.31 -19.51
C ALA A 29 -20.44 -1.71 -19.29
N VAL A 30 -19.31 -1.99 -19.96
CA VAL A 30 -18.49 -3.15 -19.62
C VAL A 30 -17.89 -2.83 -18.26
N SER A 31 -18.58 -3.32 -17.23
CA SER A 31 -18.06 -3.81 -15.97
C SER A 31 -16.58 -3.48 -15.68
N PHE A 32 -16.31 -2.26 -15.22
CA PHE A 32 -15.21 -2.03 -14.26
C PHE A 32 -15.73 -2.34 -12.85
N ALA A 33 -16.24 -3.56 -12.69
CA ALA A 33 -16.65 -4.13 -11.42
C ALA A 33 -15.80 -5.38 -11.17
N GLU A 34 -14.49 -5.20 -11.23
CA GLU A 34 -13.50 -6.09 -10.64
C GLU A 34 -12.30 -5.22 -10.21
N ALA A 35 -12.56 -4.34 -9.25
CA ALA A 35 -11.55 -4.12 -8.22
C ALA A 35 -11.37 -5.48 -7.54
N GLN A 36 -10.54 -6.35 -8.14
CA GLN A 36 -10.13 -7.60 -7.55
C GLN A 36 -9.67 -7.28 -6.13
N SER A 37 -10.49 -7.68 -5.17
CA SER A 37 -10.05 -7.85 -3.81
C SER A 37 -8.77 -8.70 -3.86
N PRO A 38 -7.76 -8.30 -3.09
CA PRO A 38 -6.37 -8.53 -3.42
C PRO A 38 -6.13 -10.02 -3.58
N GLN A 39 -5.59 -10.42 -4.74
CA GLN A 39 -4.95 -11.73 -4.85
C GLN A 39 -4.07 -11.89 -3.62
N SER A 40 -4.41 -12.89 -2.80
CA SER A 40 -3.58 -13.33 -1.70
C SER A 40 -2.33 -13.95 -2.30
N SER A 41 -1.38 -13.12 -2.73
CA SER A 41 -0.01 -13.57 -2.91
C SER A 41 0.44 -14.02 -1.53
N ARG A 42 0.51 -15.35 -1.36
CA ARG A 42 1.14 -15.96 -0.19
C ARG A 42 2.54 -15.35 -0.13
N LEU A 43 2.84 -14.62 0.95
CA LEU A 43 4.15 -14.02 1.14
C LEU A 43 5.20 -15.13 1.10
N ASP A 44 6.03 -15.16 0.05
CA ASP A 44 7.15 -16.10 -0.02
C ASP A 44 8.29 -15.55 0.83
N LEU A 45 8.45 -16.08 2.04
CA LEU A 45 9.53 -15.67 2.93
C LEU A 45 10.92 -16.12 2.46
N GLY A 46 11.00 -17.07 1.52
CA GLY A 46 12.27 -17.59 1.00
C GLY A 46 13.05 -16.59 0.15
N VAL A 47 12.43 -15.49 -0.27
CA VAL A 47 13.07 -14.42 -1.06
C VAL A 47 13.42 -13.17 -0.26
N TRP A 48 13.23 -13.19 1.07
CA TRP A 48 13.50 -12.04 1.95
C TRP A 48 14.65 -12.32 2.90
N SER A 49 15.63 -11.41 2.90
CA SER A 49 16.65 -11.35 3.94
C SER A 49 16.07 -10.74 5.20
N ARG A 50 16.28 -11.37 6.36
CA ARG A 50 15.78 -10.89 7.66
C ARG A 50 16.92 -10.43 8.55
N ARG A 51 16.80 -9.20 9.08
CA ARG A 51 17.67 -8.68 10.14
C ARG A 51 16.83 -8.25 11.35
N VAL A 52 17.24 -8.64 12.55
CA VAL A 52 16.59 -8.21 13.79
C VAL A 52 17.51 -7.22 14.49
N SER A 53 16.96 -6.16 15.08
CA SER A 53 17.70 -5.24 15.93
C SER A 53 18.17 -5.93 17.21
N ASP A 54 19.22 -5.40 17.83
CA ASP A 54 19.80 -5.97 19.05
C ASP A 54 18.80 -6.02 20.21
N ASP A 55 17.85 -5.08 20.25
CA ASP A 55 16.77 -5.05 21.25
C ASP A 55 15.59 -6.00 20.95
N GLY A 56 15.65 -6.72 19.83
CA GLY A 56 14.63 -7.67 19.38
C GLY A 56 13.30 -7.03 18.93
N LYS A 57 13.16 -5.70 18.99
CA LYS A 57 11.86 -5.03 18.75
C LYS A 57 11.63 -4.66 17.30
N LEU A 58 12.69 -4.57 16.50
CA LEU A 58 12.60 -4.16 15.11
C LEU A 58 13.14 -5.28 14.23
N THR A 59 12.30 -5.79 13.34
CA THR A 59 12.70 -6.72 12.30
C THR A 59 12.63 -6.03 10.95
N PHE A 60 13.72 -6.07 10.22
CA PHE A 60 13.86 -5.56 8.86
C PHE A 60 13.89 -6.73 7.89
N PHE A 61 13.19 -6.55 6.77
CA PHE A 61 13.14 -7.44 5.64
C PHE A 61 13.55 -6.69 4.37
N GLU A 62 14.52 -7.21 3.66
CA GLU A 62 14.97 -6.69 2.36
C GLU A 62 14.85 -7.82 1.34
N CYS A 63 14.20 -7.55 0.21
CA CYS A 63 13.98 -8.61 -0.77
C CYS A 63 15.24 -8.88 -1.59
N GLU A 64 15.65 -10.16 -1.63
CA GLU A 64 16.81 -10.63 -2.39
C GLU A 64 16.44 -10.88 -3.86
N ASN A 65 15.18 -11.21 -4.15
CA ASN A 65 14.66 -11.41 -5.50
C ASN A 65 13.83 -10.20 -5.97
N LYS A 66 14.48 -9.23 -6.59
CA LYS A 66 13.86 -8.01 -7.10
C LYS A 66 12.71 -8.25 -8.09
N ILE A 67 12.75 -9.33 -8.86
CA ILE A 67 11.68 -9.69 -9.80
C ILE A 67 10.40 -10.08 -9.04
N ALA A 68 10.55 -10.81 -7.94
CA ALA A 68 9.42 -11.29 -7.14
C ALA A 68 8.77 -10.18 -6.30
N CYS A 69 9.59 -9.33 -5.66
CA CYS A 69 9.08 -8.33 -4.72
C CYS A 69 8.97 -6.91 -5.29
N GLY A 70 9.60 -6.61 -6.43
CA GLY A 70 9.81 -5.27 -6.94
C GLY A 70 11.13 -4.66 -6.45
N GLU A 71 11.73 -3.79 -7.25
CA GLU A 71 13.02 -3.16 -6.90
C GLU A 71 12.92 -2.33 -5.62
N ASP A 72 14.02 -2.34 -4.87
CA ASP A 72 14.19 -1.65 -3.59
C ASP A 72 13.09 -1.95 -2.55
N SER A 73 12.49 -3.13 -2.64
CA SER A 73 11.45 -3.56 -1.72
C SER A 73 11.99 -3.84 -0.34
N LYS A 74 11.44 -3.11 0.64
CA LYS A 74 11.81 -3.23 2.06
C LYS A 74 10.56 -3.23 2.91
N VAL A 75 10.56 -4.03 3.96
CA VAL A 75 9.52 -4.00 4.99
C VAL A 75 10.18 -4.00 6.37
N SER A 76 9.67 -3.18 7.27
CA SER A 76 10.08 -3.21 8.67
C SER A 76 8.88 -3.42 9.58
N LEU A 77 9.05 -4.26 10.59
CA LEU A 77 8.08 -4.57 11.63
C LEU A 77 8.65 -4.16 12.97
N ARG A 78 8.01 -3.20 13.64
CA ARG A 78 8.37 -2.79 15.01
C ARG A 78 7.30 -3.23 16.00
N LEU A 79 7.67 -4.14 16.89
CA LEU A 79 6.81 -4.57 17.99
C LEU A 79 6.76 -3.50 19.09
N GLY A 80 5.55 -3.15 19.50
CA GLY A 80 5.29 -2.23 20.60
C GLY A 80 4.23 -2.77 21.56
N ASN A 81 4.18 -2.16 22.74
CA ASN A 81 3.01 -2.31 23.61
C ASN A 81 1.82 -1.59 22.97
N LEU A 82 0.63 -2.14 23.16
CA LEU A 82 -0.60 -1.47 22.75
C LEU A 82 -0.70 -0.10 23.45
N SER A 83 -0.99 0.94 22.67
CA SER A 83 -1.27 2.28 23.20
C SER A 83 -2.45 2.23 24.17
N ARG A 84 -2.38 3.02 25.27
CA ARG A 84 -3.50 3.20 26.20
C ARG A 84 -4.70 3.87 25.53
N GLU A 85 -4.41 4.86 24.69
CA GLU A 85 -5.42 5.47 23.83
C GLU A 85 -5.70 4.57 22.62
N PRO A 86 -6.96 4.46 22.17
CA PRO A 86 -7.30 3.68 21.00
C PRO A 86 -6.68 4.28 19.73
N TRP A 87 -6.41 3.42 18.75
CA TRP A 87 -6.04 3.86 17.41
C TRP A 87 -7.29 4.14 16.59
N THR A 88 -7.38 5.34 16.03
CA THR A 88 -8.38 5.75 15.05
C THR A 88 -7.71 6.26 13.78
N VAL A 89 -8.48 6.41 12.70
CA VAL A 89 -7.99 6.98 11.44
C VAL A 89 -7.45 8.40 11.66
N GLU A 90 -8.16 9.24 12.41
CA GLU A 90 -7.76 10.62 12.69
C GLU A 90 -6.45 10.67 13.48
N ARG A 91 -6.33 9.82 14.50
CA ARG A 91 -5.12 9.74 15.32
C ARG A 91 -3.92 9.26 14.50
N ALA A 92 -4.08 8.19 13.73
CA ALA A 92 -3.04 7.69 12.85
C ALA A 92 -2.59 8.77 11.85
N ARG A 93 -3.54 9.48 11.25
CA ARG A 93 -3.26 10.59 10.34
C ARG A 93 -2.48 11.72 11.02
N SER A 94 -2.89 12.13 12.21
CA SER A 94 -2.21 13.18 12.99
C SER A 94 -0.77 12.79 13.34
N VAL A 95 -0.57 11.54 13.76
CA VAL A 95 0.78 10.99 14.04
C VAL A 95 1.64 10.99 12.79
N GLU A 96 1.10 10.58 11.63
CA GLU A 96 1.84 10.58 10.37
C GLU A 96 2.17 12.00 9.88
N GLN A 97 1.28 12.97 10.06
CA GLN A 97 1.58 14.38 9.79
C GLN A 97 2.73 14.90 10.65
N ALA A 98 2.73 14.57 11.94
CA ALA A 98 3.84 14.91 12.85
C ALA A 98 5.14 14.21 12.44
N ASN A 99 5.08 12.95 12.00
CA ASN A 99 6.23 12.21 11.49
C ASN A 99 6.78 12.86 10.22
N ILE A 100 5.94 13.23 9.26
CA ILE A 100 6.37 13.92 8.03
C ILE A 100 7.04 15.24 8.35
N LYS A 101 6.47 16.04 9.27
CA LYS A 101 7.09 17.29 9.72
C LYS A 101 8.51 17.04 10.24
N ARG A 102 8.67 16.06 11.14
CA ARG A 102 9.99 15.67 11.66
C ARG A 102 10.93 15.16 10.57
N MET A 103 10.47 14.36 9.62
CA MET A 103 11.28 13.84 8.52
C MET A 103 11.79 14.97 7.61
N ARG A 104 10.98 16.02 7.39
CA ARG A 104 11.41 17.20 6.61
C ARG A 104 12.45 18.01 7.38
N GLU A 105 12.20 18.27 8.67
CA GLU A 105 13.11 19.02 9.55
C GLU A 105 14.47 18.31 9.72
N GLN A 106 14.45 16.99 9.91
CA GLN A 106 15.64 16.14 10.09
C GLN A 106 16.23 15.63 8.77
N GLY A 107 15.62 16.00 7.64
CA GLY A 107 15.98 15.49 6.32
C GLY A 107 17.34 15.98 5.83
N GLU A 108 17.91 17.02 6.44
CA GLU A 108 19.20 17.64 6.05
C GLU A 108 19.28 17.94 4.54
N GLY A 109 18.16 18.39 3.95
CA GLY A 109 18.09 18.67 2.51
C GLY A 109 18.04 17.42 1.61
N ARG A 110 17.86 16.22 2.16
CA ARG A 110 17.67 14.98 1.36
C ARG A 110 16.23 14.77 0.91
N VAL A 111 15.27 15.36 1.63
CA VAL A 111 13.83 15.25 1.38
C VAL A 111 13.36 16.51 0.66
N LYS A 112 12.85 16.38 -0.56
CA LYS A 112 12.21 17.50 -1.27
C LYS A 112 10.80 17.69 -0.75
N ASP A 113 10.03 16.61 -0.74
CA ASP A 113 8.64 16.63 -0.27
C ASP A 113 8.21 15.23 0.17
N ILE A 114 7.11 15.17 0.92
CA ILE A 114 6.41 13.93 1.25
C ILE A 114 4.91 14.21 1.13
N GLU A 115 4.27 13.61 0.14
CA GLU A 115 2.83 13.72 -0.06
C GLU A 115 2.12 12.66 0.79
N LEU A 116 1.27 13.11 1.71
CA LEU A 116 0.48 12.22 2.57
C LEU A 116 -0.81 11.86 1.85
N GLY A 117 -1.00 10.57 1.56
CA GLY A 117 -2.23 10.04 1.00
C GLY A 117 -3.36 9.95 2.02
N GLU A 118 -4.39 9.20 1.64
CA GLU A 118 -5.52 8.88 2.52
C GLU A 118 -5.12 7.86 3.59
N THR A 119 -5.58 8.09 4.81
CA THR A 119 -5.45 7.12 5.92
C THR A 119 -6.68 6.23 5.95
N ARG A 120 -6.49 4.91 5.92
CA ARG A 120 -7.56 3.92 5.84
C ARG A 120 -7.50 2.96 7.02
N GLN A 121 -8.65 2.38 7.35
CA GLN A 121 -8.77 1.32 8.34
C GLN A 121 -9.39 0.07 7.70
N MET A 122 -8.84 -1.08 8.02
CA MET A 122 -9.39 -2.38 7.63
C MET A 122 -9.16 -3.44 8.71
N LYS A 123 -9.83 -4.58 8.58
CA LYS A 123 -9.58 -5.77 9.40
C LYS A 123 -8.68 -6.75 8.64
N ILE A 124 -7.70 -7.31 9.34
CA ILE A 124 -6.86 -8.41 8.85
C ILE A 124 -6.92 -9.51 9.90
N ASP A 125 -7.67 -10.57 9.59
CA ASP A 125 -8.02 -11.62 10.53
C ASP A 125 -8.67 -11.00 11.80
N GLU A 126 -8.14 -11.22 13.01
CA GLU A 126 -8.67 -10.60 14.25
C GLU A 126 -8.13 -9.18 14.53
N ALA A 127 -7.09 -8.74 13.81
CA ALA A 127 -6.43 -7.47 14.07
C ALA A 127 -7.04 -6.30 13.29
N THR A 128 -6.97 -5.09 13.86
CA THR A 128 -7.28 -3.85 13.14
C THR A 128 -5.99 -3.32 12.52
N LEU A 129 -5.99 -3.06 11.21
CA LEU A 129 -4.92 -2.35 10.53
C LEU A 129 -5.39 -0.93 10.18
N ILE A 130 -4.65 0.08 10.63
CA ILE A 130 -4.82 1.47 10.20
C ILE A 130 -3.56 1.89 9.46
N TYR A 131 -3.66 2.33 8.22
CA TYR A 131 -2.49 2.59 7.38
C TYR A 131 -2.67 3.80 6.47
N THR A 132 -1.54 4.40 6.08
CA THR A 132 -1.48 5.53 5.16
C THR A 132 -0.41 5.27 4.12
N GLU A 133 -0.77 5.47 2.86
CA GLU A 133 0.19 5.53 1.76
C GLU A 133 0.77 6.93 1.67
N LYS A 134 2.08 7.05 1.48
CA LYS A 134 2.78 8.31 1.28
C LYS A 134 3.73 8.20 0.10
N LYS A 135 3.86 9.29 -0.64
CA LYS A 135 4.83 9.40 -1.72
C LYS A 135 6.03 10.17 -1.19
N TYR A 136 7.16 9.51 -1.08
CA TYR A 136 8.42 10.11 -0.68
C TYR A 136 9.13 10.67 -1.91
N ILE A 137 9.41 11.98 -1.90
CA ILE A 137 10.05 12.68 -3.01
C ILE A 137 11.42 13.17 -2.52
N PRO A 138 12.51 12.47 -2.88
CA PRO A 138 13.85 12.91 -2.50
C PRO A 138 14.28 14.12 -3.33
N VAL A 139 15.34 14.81 -2.87
CA VAL A 139 16.02 15.85 -3.67
C VAL A 139 16.81 15.24 -4.83
N LYS A 140 17.36 14.03 -4.63
CA LYS A 140 18.07 13.26 -5.66
C LYS A 140 17.55 11.83 -5.70
N GLY A 141 17.36 11.31 -6.91
CA GLY A 141 16.79 9.98 -7.16
C GLY A 141 15.29 10.03 -7.43
N ASP A 142 14.70 8.86 -7.65
CA ASP A 142 13.30 8.73 -8.04
C ASP A 142 12.35 8.76 -6.82
N PRO A 143 11.13 9.29 -6.98
CA PRO A 143 10.10 9.17 -5.98
C PRO A 143 9.77 7.70 -5.71
N ARG A 144 9.44 7.38 -4.45
CA ARG A 144 8.99 6.03 -4.08
C ARG A 144 7.72 6.07 -3.26
N THR A 145 7.01 4.95 -3.24
CA THR A 145 5.85 4.76 -2.39
C THR A 145 6.27 4.09 -1.09
N ASP A 146 6.00 4.76 0.02
CA ASP A 146 6.10 4.20 1.35
C ASP A 146 4.67 4.00 1.89
N ILE A 147 4.41 2.89 2.57
CA ILE A 147 3.14 2.63 3.27
C ILE A 147 3.47 2.40 4.73
N VAL A 148 2.87 3.21 5.60
CA VAL A 148 3.01 3.07 7.05
C VAL A 148 1.69 2.62 7.62
N GLY A 149 1.71 1.59 8.45
CA GLY A 149 0.52 1.14 9.15
C GLY A 149 0.78 0.68 10.57
N ILE A 150 -0.30 0.65 11.33
CA ILE A 150 -0.34 0.20 12.71
C ILE A 150 -1.33 -0.94 12.77
N LEU A 151 -0.79 -2.13 13.05
CA LEU A 151 -1.54 -3.35 13.24
C LEU A 151 -1.78 -3.54 14.74
N VAL A 152 -3.04 -3.53 15.14
CA VAL A 152 -3.48 -3.48 16.53
C VAL A 152 -4.00 -4.85 16.94
N GLY A 153 -3.28 -5.50 17.86
CA GLY A 153 -3.71 -6.74 18.53
C GLY A 153 -4.32 -6.47 19.91
N LYS A 154 -4.53 -7.55 20.69
CA LYS A 154 -5.15 -7.47 22.02
C LYS A 154 -4.25 -6.81 23.07
N THR A 155 -2.97 -7.15 23.07
CA THR A 155 -2.00 -6.70 24.10
C THR A 155 -0.80 -5.95 23.50
N LYS A 156 -0.57 -6.11 22.19
CA LYS A 156 0.57 -5.60 21.45
C LYS A 156 0.12 -4.97 20.15
N GLN A 157 1.01 -4.19 19.55
CA GLN A 157 0.83 -3.63 18.22
C GLN A 157 2.12 -3.75 17.41
N TYR A 158 1.98 -3.83 16.08
CA TYR A 158 3.08 -3.64 15.16
C TYR A 158 2.95 -2.30 14.45
N VAL A 159 4.05 -1.56 14.36
CA VAL A 159 4.20 -0.53 13.31
C VAL A 159 4.88 -1.20 12.13
N ILE A 160 4.25 -1.11 10.97
CA ILE A 160 4.68 -1.75 9.73
C ILE A 160 5.00 -0.63 8.75
N VAL A 161 6.20 -0.66 8.17
CA VAL A 161 6.56 0.25 7.08
C VAL A 161 7.00 -0.59 5.90
N GLY A 162 6.26 -0.52 4.79
CA GLY A 162 6.63 -1.13 3.53
C GLY A 162 7.01 -0.07 2.50
N SER A 163 8.01 -0.33 1.69
CA SER A 163 8.38 0.52 0.56
C SER A 163 8.74 -0.35 -0.65
N ALA A 164 8.51 0.16 -1.84
CA ALA A 164 9.01 -0.38 -3.10
C ALA A 164 9.07 0.75 -4.14
N GLU A 165 9.79 0.54 -5.24
CA GLU A 165 9.76 1.45 -6.38
C GLU A 165 8.33 1.63 -6.92
N LYS A 166 7.60 0.53 -7.09
CA LYS A 166 6.25 0.52 -7.65
C LYS A 166 5.16 0.48 -6.55
N PRO A 167 4.11 1.33 -6.62
CA PRO A 167 3.06 1.37 -5.61
C PRO A 167 2.35 0.04 -5.36
N GLU A 168 2.05 -0.72 -6.42
CA GLU A 168 1.39 -2.02 -6.34
C GLU A 168 2.22 -3.06 -5.57
N MET A 169 3.55 -3.03 -5.75
CA MET A 169 4.46 -3.92 -5.04
C MET A 169 4.58 -3.51 -3.57
N ALA A 170 4.68 -2.20 -3.30
CA ALA A 170 4.67 -1.69 -1.92
C ALA A 170 3.42 -2.14 -1.17
N ARG A 171 2.23 -2.06 -1.81
CA ARG A 171 0.95 -2.50 -1.24
C ARG A 171 0.91 -4.01 -1.01
N SER A 172 1.30 -4.80 -2.01
CA SER A 172 1.28 -6.26 -1.91
C SER A 172 2.19 -6.75 -0.78
N ASN A 173 3.44 -6.28 -0.75
CA ASN A 173 4.41 -6.63 0.28
C ASN A 173 3.93 -6.19 1.67
N PHE A 174 3.48 -4.94 1.81
CA PHE A 174 2.96 -4.41 3.06
C PHE A 174 1.81 -5.24 3.62
N LEU A 175 0.81 -5.58 2.79
CA LEU A 175 -0.33 -6.39 3.22
C LEU A 175 0.07 -7.83 3.56
N GLY A 176 0.99 -8.43 2.81
CA GLY A 176 1.54 -9.75 3.11
C GLY A 176 2.17 -9.81 4.50
N PHE A 177 3.02 -8.82 4.81
CA PHE A 177 3.65 -8.72 6.13
C PHE A 177 2.68 -8.30 7.25
N ALA A 178 1.66 -7.49 6.95
CA ALA A 178 0.59 -7.19 7.91
C ALA A 178 -0.18 -8.44 8.31
N ARG A 179 -0.44 -9.34 7.37
CA ARG A 179 -1.07 -10.64 7.67
C ARG A 179 -0.18 -11.53 8.52
N LEU A 180 1.11 -11.63 8.20
CA LEU A 180 2.08 -12.34 9.05
C LEU A 180 2.10 -11.77 10.47
N GLY A 181 2.14 -10.44 10.61
CA GLY A 181 2.08 -9.76 11.90
C GLY A 181 0.81 -10.07 12.68
N SER A 182 -0.34 -10.20 11.99
CA SER A 182 -1.63 -10.50 12.62
C SER A 182 -1.62 -11.87 13.28
N LEU A 183 -1.08 -12.88 12.57
CA LEU A 183 -0.90 -14.24 13.09
C LEU A 183 0.01 -14.26 14.33
N ILE A 184 1.12 -13.52 14.30
CA ILE A 184 2.05 -13.43 15.44
C ILE A 184 1.36 -12.77 16.65
N LEU A 185 0.65 -11.66 16.43
CA LEU A 185 -0.08 -10.98 17.51
C LEU A 185 -1.15 -11.87 18.14
N PHE A 186 -1.82 -12.67 17.33
CA PHE A 186 -2.81 -13.64 17.80
C PHE A 186 -2.15 -14.72 18.68
N GLU A 187 -1.07 -15.34 18.22
CA GLU A 187 -0.36 -16.37 19.00
C GLU A 187 0.19 -15.82 20.32
N MET A 188 0.80 -14.63 20.29
CA MET A 188 1.28 -13.96 21.51
C MET A 188 0.16 -13.73 22.54
N ALA A 189 -1.05 -13.39 22.09
CA ALA A 189 -2.19 -13.20 22.97
C ALA A 189 -2.66 -14.52 23.62
N ARG A 190 -2.53 -15.65 22.92
CA ARG A 190 -2.85 -16.98 23.48
C ARG A 190 -1.88 -17.37 24.58
N ASP A 191 -0.58 -17.12 24.39
CA ASP A 191 0.43 -17.47 25.39
C ASP A 191 0.31 -16.64 26.67
N THR A 192 -0.15 -15.38 26.58
CA THR A 192 -0.45 -14.58 27.78
C THR A 192 -1.68 -15.07 28.57
N GLY A 193 -2.48 -15.98 28.01
CA GLY A 193 -3.69 -16.51 28.63
C GLY A 193 -3.51 -17.87 29.32
N LYS A 194 -2.33 -18.50 29.27
CA LYS A 194 -2.06 -19.74 30.00
C LYS A 194 -1.69 -19.40 31.44
N PRO A 195 -2.44 -19.92 32.45
CA PRO A 195 -2.01 -19.79 33.83
C PRO A 195 -0.70 -20.56 34.01
N ASP A 196 0.31 -19.92 34.62
CA ASP A 196 1.50 -20.60 35.11
C ASP A 196 1.06 -21.67 36.11
N THR A 197 0.92 -22.92 35.68
CA THR A 197 0.88 -24.08 36.56
C THR A 197 2.26 -24.21 37.22
N LYS A 198 2.49 -23.41 38.27
CA LYS A 198 3.50 -23.73 39.26
C LYS A 198 3.00 -24.96 40.01
N GLU A 199 3.63 -26.09 39.75
CA GLU A 199 3.55 -27.27 40.61
C GLU A 199 3.87 -26.85 42.04
N GLU A 200 2.88 -26.94 42.93
CA GLU A 200 3.09 -27.07 44.36
C GLU A 200 3.89 -28.36 44.57
N LYS A 201 5.19 -28.23 44.80
CA LYS A 201 5.94 -29.29 45.46
C LYS A 201 5.58 -29.24 46.94
N LYS A 202 4.84 -30.28 47.35
CA LYS A 202 4.57 -30.72 48.72
C LYS A 202 5.83 -30.82 49.57
#